data_AF-A0A128A193-F1
#
_entry.id   AF-A0A128A193-F1
#
_cell.length_a   1.000
_cell.length_b   1.000
_cell.length_c   1.000
_cell.angle_alpha   90.00
_cell.angle_beta   90.00
_cell.angle_gamma   90.00
#
_symmetry.space_group_name_H-M   'P 1'
#
loop_
_entity.id
_entity.type
_entity.pdbx_description
1 polymer ?
#
loop_
_entity_poly.entity_id
_entity_poly.type
_entity_poly.pdbx_seq_one_letter_code
_entity_poly.pdbx_strand_id
1 'polypeptide(L)'
;MVKYVYTLMALFKNKIDIKNTIPSALEILSLSVIFTFDIYHVSIISRRFTCFMNKSQTTILLVFVILVSSIGFTFASAEILDPKIVPEIVSSPVSVFGKTYSLQADNKTYNIYYGFKFTYANVENISLVPDHNSMQINLNGITETDSVWIQFPQDLVSAENNTFILYVDGHEKKYELATSDHSTIMGFTVPTNTTRVEIQGTHIIPEFPTSATVAMMIGFIIVILRIR
;
A
#
# COMPACT_ATOMS: atom_id res chain seq x y z
N MET A 1 -9.57 -12.25 -36.27
CA MET A 1 -8.96 -11.98 -34.95
C MET A 1 -7.68 -12.78 -34.71
N VAL A 2 -7.62 -14.08 -35.06
CA VAL A 2 -6.42 -14.93 -34.88
C VAL A 2 -5.18 -14.45 -35.67
N LYS A 3 -5.37 -13.81 -36.84
CA LYS A 3 -4.26 -13.34 -37.69
C LYS A 3 -3.46 -12.16 -37.12
N TYR A 4 -4.04 -11.36 -36.21
CA TYR A 4 -3.37 -10.18 -35.63
C TYR A 4 -2.46 -10.53 -34.44
N VAL A 5 -2.75 -11.63 -33.73
CA VAL A 5 -1.99 -12.07 -32.55
C VAL A 5 -0.61 -12.59 -32.94
N TYR A 6 -0.51 -13.32 -34.05
CA TYR A 6 0.77 -13.84 -34.53
C TYR A 6 1.72 -12.74 -35.06
N THR A 7 1.18 -11.66 -35.62
CA THR A 7 1.99 -10.52 -36.08
C THR A 7 2.55 -9.69 -34.91
N LEU A 8 1.80 -9.57 -33.80
CA LEU A 8 2.26 -8.84 -32.61
C LEU A 8 3.33 -9.61 -31.83
N MET A 9 3.24 -10.95 -31.78
CA MET A 9 4.30 -11.81 -31.18
C MET A 9 5.61 -11.81 -32.00
N ALA A 10 5.54 -11.66 -33.33
CA ALA A 10 6.73 -11.59 -34.18
C ALA A 10 7.48 -10.25 -34.01
N LEU A 11 6.77 -9.16 -33.68
CA LEU A 11 7.37 -7.84 -33.44
C LEU A 11 8.10 -7.73 -32.10
N PHE A 12 7.69 -8.48 -31.08
CA PHE A 12 8.35 -8.48 -29.77
C PHE A 12 9.63 -9.33 -29.70
N LYS A 13 9.81 -10.30 -30.61
CA LYS A 13 10.98 -11.19 -30.59
C LYS A 13 12.25 -10.56 -31.18
N ASN A 14 12.13 -9.44 -31.91
CA ASN A 14 13.24 -8.87 -32.69
C ASN A 14 13.90 -7.64 -32.05
N LYS A 15 13.64 -7.36 -30.77
CA LYS A 15 14.19 -6.16 -30.11
C LYS A 15 14.58 -6.41 -28.64
N ILE A 16 15.20 -7.55 -28.36
CA ILE A 16 15.86 -7.76 -27.08
C ILE A 16 17.22 -8.42 -27.33
N ASP A 17 18.22 -7.56 -27.58
CA ASP A 17 19.63 -7.94 -27.48
C ASP A 17 19.99 -7.88 -25.98
N ILE A 18 19.97 -9.04 -25.32
CA ILE A 18 20.20 -9.18 -23.88
C ILE A 18 21.71 -9.38 -23.67
N LYS A 19 22.39 -8.34 -23.17
CA LYS A 19 23.60 -8.53 -22.39
C LYS A 19 23.28 -8.32 -20.91
N ASN A 20 23.32 -9.44 -20.19
CA ASN A 20 23.39 -9.59 -18.73
C ASN A 20 22.21 -9.06 -17.90
N THR A 21 21.27 -9.96 -17.58
CA THR A 21 21.00 -10.47 -16.22
C THR A 21 19.83 -11.45 -16.37
N ILE A 22 20.00 -12.69 -15.91
CA ILE A 22 19.05 -13.81 -16.11
C ILE A 22 18.03 -13.81 -14.96
N PRO A 23 16.74 -13.53 -15.18
CA PRO A 23 15.70 -14.09 -14.33
C PRO A 23 15.56 -15.56 -14.70
N SER A 24 15.36 -16.42 -13.70
CA SER A 24 15.16 -17.84 -13.94
C SER A 24 13.98 -18.05 -14.91
N ALA A 25 14.21 -18.84 -15.97
CA ALA A 25 13.22 -19.07 -17.04
C ALA A 25 11.86 -19.62 -16.54
N LEU A 26 11.81 -20.08 -15.29
CA LEU A 26 10.62 -20.61 -14.63
C LEU A 26 9.61 -19.52 -14.23
N GLU A 27 10.06 -18.31 -13.87
CA GLU A 27 9.17 -17.19 -13.48
C GLU A 27 8.49 -16.55 -14.70
N ILE A 28 9.20 -16.47 -15.83
CA ILE A 28 8.65 -15.93 -17.07
C ILE A 28 7.57 -16.87 -17.64
N LEU A 29 7.77 -18.20 -17.49
CA LEU A 29 6.79 -19.19 -17.89
C LEU A 29 5.55 -19.18 -16.99
N SER A 30 5.70 -19.02 -15.67
CA SER A 30 4.53 -18.99 -14.75
C SER A 30 3.64 -17.78 -15.00
N LEU A 31 4.21 -16.58 -15.23
CA LEU A 31 3.43 -15.38 -15.55
C LEU A 31 2.70 -15.49 -16.89
N SER A 32 3.34 -16.06 -17.92
CA SER A 32 2.69 -16.24 -19.23
C SER A 32 1.51 -17.21 -19.18
N VAL A 33 1.59 -18.27 -18.36
CA VAL A 33 0.53 -19.27 -18.22
C VAL A 33 -0.66 -18.72 -17.45
N ILE A 34 -0.44 -17.91 -16.40
CA ILE A 34 -1.52 -17.27 -15.62
C ILE A 34 -2.31 -16.29 -16.49
N PHE A 35 -1.63 -15.44 -17.27
CA PHE A 35 -2.31 -14.48 -18.16
C PHE A 35 -3.09 -15.15 -19.30
N THR A 36 -2.61 -16.28 -19.82
CA THR A 36 -3.33 -16.98 -20.90
C THR A 36 -4.57 -17.71 -20.38
N PHE A 37 -4.56 -18.17 -19.11
CA PHE A 37 -5.69 -18.86 -18.48
C PHE A 37 -6.84 -17.90 -18.15
N ASP A 38 -6.54 -16.69 -17.64
CA ASP A 38 -7.57 -15.70 -17.30
C ASP A 38 -8.30 -15.14 -18.53
N ILE A 39 -7.58 -14.90 -19.63
CA ILE A 39 -8.20 -14.39 -20.87
C ILE A 39 -9.13 -15.45 -21.49
N TYR A 40 -8.80 -16.75 -21.36
CA TYR A 40 -9.63 -17.83 -21.89
C TYR A 40 -10.94 -18.03 -21.09
N HIS A 41 -10.89 -17.90 -19.76
CA HIS A 41 -12.09 -18.01 -18.91
C HIS A 41 -13.03 -16.82 -19.07
N VAL A 42 -12.51 -15.60 -19.19
CA VAL A 42 -13.33 -14.39 -19.46
C VAL A 42 -14.05 -14.49 -20.81
N SER A 43 -13.39 -15.09 -21.82
CA SER A 43 -13.97 -15.33 -23.15
C SER A 43 -15.13 -16.35 -23.15
N ILE A 44 -15.02 -17.42 -22.36
CA ILE A 44 -16.06 -18.47 -22.28
C ILE A 44 -17.29 -17.97 -21.48
N ILE A 45 -17.07 -17.17 -20.42
CA ILE A 45 -18.17 -16.59 -19.63
C ILE A 45 -18.93 -15.53 -20.45
N SER A 46 -18.23 -14.71 -21.24
CA SER A 46 -18.83 -13.70 -22.12
C SER A 46 -19.80 -14.29 -23.17
N ARG A 47 -19.49 -15.48 -23.71
CA ARG A 47 -20.35 -16.16 -24.70
C ARG A 47 -21.66 -16.70 -24.13
N ARG A 48 -21.74 -17.01 -22.83
CA ARG A 48 -23.00 -17.47 -22.22
C ARG A 48 -23.92 -16.32 -21.81
N PHE A 49 -23.37 -15.16 -21.46
CA PHE A 49 -24.18 -13.99 -21.07
C PHE A 49 -24.79 -13.23 -22.26
N THR A 50 -24.16 -13.29 -23.44
CA THR A 50 -24.63 -12.58 -24.64
C THR A 50 -25.98 -13.09 -25.18
N CYS A 51 -26.42 -14.29 -24.79
CA CYS A 51 -27.71 -14.84 -25.21
C CYS A 51 -28.91 -14.26 -24.43
N PHE A 52 -28.68 -13.56 -23.30
CA PHE A 52 -29.75 -13.12 -22.38
C PHE A 52 -29.96 -11.60 -22.32
N MET A 53 -29.22 -10.82 -23.13
CA MET A 53 -29.19 -9.37 -23.05
C MET A 53 -29.66 -8.69 -24.35
N ASN A 54 -30.46 -7.62 -24.23
CA ASN A 54 -30.83 -6.75 -25.34
C ASN A 54 -29.58 -6.01 -25.88
N LYS A 55 -29.58 -5.65 -27.16
CA LYS A 55 -28.47 -5.01 -27.90
C LYS A 55 -27.91 -3.73 -27.22
N SER A 56 -28.74 -3.03 -26.44
CA SER A 56 -28.31 -1.88 -25.63
C SER A 56 -27.41 -2.28 -24.45
N GLN A 57 -27.76 -3.36 -23.75
CA GLN A 57 -27.08 -3.85 -22.54
C GLN A 57 -25.71 -4.48 -22.86
N THR A 58 -25.58 -5.15 -24.01
CA THR A 58 -24.27 -5.66 -24.48
C THR A 58 -23.30 -4.54 -24.81
N THR A 59 -23.79 -3.39 -25.27
CA THR A 59 -22.95 -2.23 -25.56
C THR A 59 -22.41 -1.61 -24.28
N ILE A 60 -23.25 -1.47 -23.24
CA ILE A 60 -22.86 -0.92 -21.94
C ILE A 60 -21.84 -1.83 -21.23
N LEU A 61 -22.07 -3.14 -21.22
CA LEU A 61 -21.14 -4.11 -20.62
C LEU A 61 -19.77 -4.06 -21.30
N LEU A 62 -19.73 -3.97 -22.63
CA LEU A 62 -18.48 -3.92 -23.38
C LEU A 62 -17.71 -2.62 -23.09
N VAL A 63 -18.41 -1.48 -22.99
CA VAL A 63 -17.81 -0.20 -22.58
C VAL A 63 -17.26 -0.30 -21.15
N PHE A 64 -17.98 -0.92 -20.22
CA PHE A 64 -17.52 -1.09 -18.84
C PHE A 64 -16.28 -1.99 -18.73
N VAL A 65 -16.24 -3.11 -19.46
CA VAL A 65 -15.06 -3.98 -19.52
C VAL A 65 -13.85 -3.24 -20.09
N ILE A 66 -14.05 -2.42 -21.14
CA ILE A 66 -12.99 -1.56 -21.69
C ILE A 66 -12.54 -0.52 -20.67
N LEU A 67 -13.47 0.11 -19.94
CA LEU A 67 -13.18 1.13 -18.94
C LEU A 67 -12.41 0.57 -17.74
N VAL A 68 -12.80 -0.62 -17.25
CA VAL A 68 -12.09 -1.30 -16.16
C VAL A 68 -10.73 -1.82 -16.62
N SER A 69 -10.59 -2.27 -17.87
CA SER A 69 -9.30 -2.70 -18.43
C SER A 69 -8.33 -1.55 -18.73
N SER A 70 -8.83 -0.32 -18.84
CA SER A 70 -8.01 0.88 -19.07
C SER A 70 -7.62 1.59 -17.77
N ILE A 71 -8.14 1.14 -16.62
CA ILE A 71 -7.46 1.35 -15.33
C ILE A 71 -6.23 0.43 -15.35
N GLY A 72 -5.20 0.88 -16.07
CA GLY A 72 -3.91 0.24 -16.05
C GLY A 72 -3.43 0.20 -14.61
N PHE A 73 -3.22 -0.99 -14.07
CA PHE A 73 -2.32 -1.15 -12.94
C PHE A 73 -0.95 -0.70 -13.43
N THR A 74 -0.60 0.56 -13.18
CA THR A 74 0.79 1.00 -13.24
C THR A 74 1.52 0.25 -12.14
N PHE A 75 2.08 -0.90 -12.49
CA PHE A 75 3.17 -1.46 -11.72
C PHE A 75 4.30 -0.44 -11.80
N ALA A 76 4.51 0.29 -10.71
CA ALA A 76 5.74 1.05 -10.55
C ALA A 76 6.88 0.03 -10.68
N SER A 77 7.62 0.12 -11.79
CA SER A 77 8.89 -0.58 -11.91
C SER A 77 9.78 0.00 -10.82
N ALA A 78 10.14 -0.78 -9.82
CA ALA A 78 11.12 -0.39 -8.83
C ALA A 78 12.42 -0.08 -9.58
N GLU A 79 12.79 1.20 -9.62
CA GLU A 79 14.11 1.62 -10.07
C GLU A 79 15.09 1.18 -8.97
N ILE A 80 15.95 0.21 -9.28
CA ILE A 80 17.02 -0.20 -8.37
C ILE A 80 18.00 0.97 -8.34
N LEU A 81 17.91 1.81 -7.31
CA LEU A 81 18.91 2.83 -7.01
C LEU A 81 20.27 2.16 -6.79
N ASP A 82 21.26 2.69 -7.50
CA ASP A 82 22.68 2.34 -7.40
C ASP A 82 23.09 2.32 -5.92
N PRO A 83 23.66 1.23 -5.37
CA PRO A 83 23.99 1.08 -3.94
C PRO A 83 25.11 2.01 -3.43
N LYS A 84 25.43 3.06 -4.18
CA LYS A 84 26.53 3.97 -3.91
C LYS A 84 26.00 5.40 -3.84
N ILE A 85 25.35 5.73 -2.74
CA ILE A 85 25.25 7.01 -2.01
C ILE A 85 24.02 6.88 -1.11
N VAL A 86 24.14 6.06 -0.06
CA VAL A 86 23.34 6.24 1.15
C VAL A 86 24.31 6.91 2.12
N PRO A 87 24.08 8.16 2.57
CA PRO A 87 24.84 8.68 3.69
C PRO A 87 24.68 7.72 4.86
N GLU A 88 25.84 7.27 5.33
CA GLU A 88 26.11 6.38 6.45
C GLU A 88 25.40 6.83 7.74
N ILE A 89 24.09 6.60 7.83
CA ILE A 89 23.29 6.73 9.05
C ILE A 89 22.56 5.41 9.36
N VAL A 90 22.57 4.44 8.43
CA VAL A 90 21.94 3.11 8.59
C VAL A 90 22.98 2.00 8.74
N SER A 91 24.01 2.20 9.57
CA SER A 91 24.98 1.16 9.90
C SER A 91 25.34 1.07 11.40
N SER A 92 24.56 1.69 12.29
CA SER A 92 24.73 1.56 13.75
C SER A 92 23.38 1.71 14.49
N PRO A 93 23.23 1.13 15.68
CA PRO A 93 22.33 0.00 15.96
C PRO A 93 20.89 0.40 16.29
N VAL A 94 20.05 0.68 15.28
CA VAL A 94 18.59 0.65 15.47
C VAL A 94 18.05 -0.79 15.56
N SER A 95 18.86 -1.77 15.16
CA SER A 95 18.48 -3.20 15.06
C SER A 95 18.48 -3.99 16.38
N VAL A 96 19.01 -3.48 17.49
CA VAL A 96 19.20 -4.32 18.69
C VAL A 96 17.95 -4.36 19.61
N PHE A 97 17.04 -3.38 19.52
CA PHE A 97 15.82 -3.33 20.35
C PHE A 97 14.54 -2.91 19.61
N GLY A 98 14.60 -2.73 18.30
CA GLY A 98 13.44 -2.37 17.49
C GLY A 98 12.44 -3.52 17.37
N LYS A 99 11.17 -3.25 17.65
CA LYS A 99 10.03 -4.14 17.37
C LYS A 99 9.33 -3.66 16.09
N THR A 100 8.55 -4.55 15.47
CA THR A 100 7.76 -4.25 14.27
C THR A 100 6.29 -4.43 14.57
N TYR A 101 5.45 -3.51 14.09
CA TYR A 101 3.99 -3.61 14.07
C TYR A 101 3.53 -3.63 12.60
N SER A 102 2.70 -4.60 12.23
CA SER A 102 2.13 -4.70 10.88
C SER A 102 0.72 -4.14 10.86
N LEU A 103 0.57 -2.99 10.20
CA LEU A 103 -0.71 -2.30 10.03
C LEU A 103 -1.30 -2.64 8.66
N GLN A 104 -2.58 -2.97 8.60
CA GLN A 104 -3.30 -3.17 7.34
C GLN A 104 -4.08 -1.90 7.00
N ALA A 105 -3.74 -1.25 5.90
CA ALA A 105 -4.46 -0.09 5.39
C ALA A 105 -4.54 -0.17 3.86
N ASP A 106 -5.67 0.21 3.27
CA ASP A 106 -5.88 0.20 1.81
C ASP A 106 -5.45 -1.12 1.11
N ASN A 107 -5.78 -2.26 1.73
CA ASN A 107 -5.46 -3.60 1.23
C ASN A 107 -3.94 -3.85 1.05
N LYS A 108 -3.10 -3.06 1.72
CA LYS A 108 -1.64 -3.17 1.79
C LYS A 108 -1.20 -3.28 3.26
N THR A 109 -0.14 -4.04 3.49
CA THR A 109 0.49 -4.15 4.80
C THR A 109 1.64 -3.17 4.92
N TYR A 110 1.62 -2.34 5.96
CA TYR A 110 2.66 -1.38 6.31
C TYR A 110 3.38 -1.87 7.56
N ASN A 111 4.71 -1.97 7.47
CA ASN A 111 5.55 -2.29 8.62
C ASN A 111 6.00 -0.99 9.30
N ILE A 112 5.65 -0.86 10.57
CA ILE A 112 6.02 0.26 11.42
C ILE A 112 7.06 -0.26 12.42
N TYR A 113 8.24 0.32 12.42
CA TYR A 113 9.32 -0.05 13.34
C TYR A 113 9.30 0.90 14.52
N TYR A 114 9.45 0.39 15.73
CA TYR A 114 9.47 1.23 16.94
C TYR A 114 10.40 0.66 17.99
N GLY A 115 10.82 1.50 18.92
CA GLY A 115 11.64 1.06 20.04
C GLY A 115 11.57 2.00 21.24
N PHE A 116 11.89 1.41 22.38
CA PHE A 116 11.98 2.05 23.69
C PHE A 116 13.43 1.99 24.14
N LYS A 117 13.94 3.05 24.77
CA LYS A 117 15.35 3.10 25.18
C LYS A 117 15.59 2.40 26.52
N PHE A 118 14.67 2.54 27.47
CA PHE A 118 14.85 2.09 28.85
C PHE A 118 13.80 1.07 29.31
N THR A 119 12.57 1.17 28.79
CA THR A 119 11.44 0.33 29.21
C THR A 119 11.25 -0.89 28.31
N TYR A 120 10.64 -1.94 28.87
CA TYR A 120 10.13 -3.09 28.11
C TYR A 120 8.73 -2.88 27.55
N ALA A 121 8.32 -1.62 27.39
CA ALA A 121 7.00 -1.27 26.92
C ALA A 121 6.70 -1.85 25.53
N ASN A 122 5.42 -1.89 25.21
CA ASN A 122 4.94 -2.46 23.97
C ASN A 122 3.86 -1.56 23.35
N VAL A 123 3.80 -1.61 22.03
CA VAL A 123 2.67 -1.04 21.28
C VAL A 123 1.58 -2.10 21.24
N GLU A 124 0.45 -1.80 21.87
CA GLU A 124 -0.72 -2.69 21.83
C GLU A 124 -1.43 -2.60 20.48
N ASN A 125 -1.59 -1.39 19.98
CA ASN A 125 -2.33 -1.13 18.76
C ASN A 125 -1.81 0.13 18.06
N ILE A 126 -1.82 0.10 16.73
CA ILE A 126 -1.69 1.30 15.90
C ILE A 126 -2.93 1.36 15.01
N SER A 127 -3.56 2.53 14.93
CA SER A 127 -4.74 2.76 14.09
C SER A 127 -4.65 4.11 13.42
N LEU A 128 -5.13 4.20 12.18
CA LEU A 128 -5.29 5.48 11.49
C LEU A 128 -6.65 6.09 11.84
N VAL A 129 -6.67 7.40 12.00
CA VAL A 129 -7.86 8.20 12.26
C VAL A 129 -7.98 9.23 11.14
N PRO A 130 -8.60 8.87 10.01
CA PRO A 130 -8.68 9.73 8.83
C PRO A 130 -9.39 11.05 9.10
N ASP A 131 -10.41 11.04 9.96
CA ASP A 131 -11.18 12.24 10.34
C ASP A 131 -10.32 13.35 10.97
N HIS A 132 -9.20 12.96 11.59
CA HIS A 132 -8.26 13.87 12.24
C HIS A 132 -6.91 13.95 11.52
N ASN A 133 -6.73 13.25 10.40
CA ASN A 133 -5.43 13.03 9.76
C ASN A 133 -4.35 12.63 10.78
N SER A 134 -4.70 11.78 11.74
CA SER A 134 -3.78 11.31 12.77
C SER A 134 -3.59 9.79 12.81
N MET A 135 -2.40 9.36 13.20
CA MET A 135 -2.09 7.98 13.54
C MET A 135 -2.02 7.87 15.06
N GLN A 136 -2.84 7.01 15.64
CA GLN A 136 -2.89 6.76 17.07
C GLN A 136 -2.19 5.47 17.43
N ILE A 137 -1.39 5.53 18.48
CA ILE A 137 -0.55 4.44 18.97
C ILE A 137 -0.91 4.25 20.45
N ASN A 138 -1.44 3.09 20.78
CA ASN A 138 -1.72 2.70 22.16
C ASN A 138 -0.52 1.96 22.72
N LEU A 139 -0.04 2.45 23.86
CA LEU A 139 1.13 1.95 24.56
C LEU A 139 0.73 1.26 25.86
N ASN A 140 1.49 0.24 26.24
CA ASN A 140 1.37 -0.39 27.54
C ASN A 140 2.75 -0.69 28.13
N GLY A 141 2.84 -0.68 29.46
CA GLY A 141 4.04 -1.01 30.21
C GLY A 141 5.06 0.12 30.35
N ILE A 142 4.65 1.39 30.20
CA ILE A 142 5.50 2.56 30.42
C ILE A 142 5.64 2.84 31.92
N THR A 143 6.62 2.22 32.58
CA THR A 143 6.83 2.35 34.04
C THR A 143 7.69 3.54 34.45
N GLU A 144 8.43 4.13 33.51
CA GLU A 144 9.32 5.26 33.72
C GLU A 144 9.36 6.14 32.48
N THR A 145 9.89 7.36 32.61
CA THR A 145 10.01 8.28 31.48
C THR A 145 11.03 7.73 30.48
N ASP A 146 10.63 7.59 29.23
CA ASP A 146 11.42 6.91 28.21
C ASP A 146 11.52 7.70 26.91
N SER A 147 12.60 7.47 26.17
CA SER A 147 12.77 7.93 24.80
C SER A 147 12.25 6.87 23.84
N VAL A 148 11.27 7.25 23.03
CA VAL A 148 10.63 6.41 22.03
C VAL A 148 11.06 6.89 20.66
N TRP A 149 11.29 5.95 19.77
CA TRP A 149 11.41 6.23 18.35
C TRP A 149 10.44 5.36 17.57
N ILE A 150 9.89 5.92 16.50
CA ILE A 150 9.00 5.24 15.58
C ILE A 150 9.37 5.61 14.15
N GLN A 151 9.42 4.61 13.29
CA GLN A 151 9.63 4.74 11.86
C GLN A 151 8.37 4.27 11.14
N PHE A 152 7.79 5.16 10.34
CA PHE A 152 6.61 4.87 9.54
C PHE A 152 6.81 5.30 8.08
N PRO A 153 6.16 4.60 7.12
CA PRO A 153 6.19 5.00 5.71
C PRO A 153 5.48 6.33 5.47
N GLN A 154 6.01 7.16 4.56
CA GLN A 154 5.39 8.44 4.21
C GLN A 154 4.05 8.28 3.49
N ASP A 155 3.85 7.15 2.80
CA ASP A 155 2.55 6.77 2.23
C ASP A 155 1.47 6.75 3.30
N LEU A 156 1.80 6.30 4.52
CA LEU A 156 0.85 6.05 5.60
C LEU A 156 0.40 7.36 6.28
N VAL A 157 1.38 8.17 6.67
CA VAL A 157 1.19 9.48 7.29
C VAL A 157 2.22 10.42 6.70
N SER A 158 1.75 11.49 6.09
CA SER A 158 2.61 12.56 5.59
C SER A 158 2.14 13.92 6.08
N ALA A 159 3.08 14.85 6.13
CA ALA A 159 2.83 16.23 6.52
C ALA A 159 3.46 17.18 5.50
N GLU A 160 2.75 18.25 5.15
CA GLU A 160 3.30 19.33 4.35
C GLU A 160 4.54 19.90 5.07
N ASN A 161 5.63 20.02 4.32
CA ASN A 161 6.93 20.45 4.84
C ASN A 161 7.45 19.61 6.03
N ASN A 162 7.04 18.33 6.13
CA ASN A 162 7.41 17.43 7.23
C ASN A 162 7.07 17.97 8.63
N THR A 163 6.02 18.79 8.73
CA THR A 163 5.57 19.40 9.99
C THR A 163 4.43 18.59 10.60
N PHE A 164 4.74 17.75 11.56
CA PHE A 164 3.77 16.94 12.29
C PHE A 164 3.39 17.61 13.61
N ILE A 165 2.25 17.23 14.17
CA ILE A 165 1.90 17.58 15.55
C ILE A 165 1.87 16.28 16.36
N LEU A 166 2.65 16.23 17.43
CA LEU A 166 2.73 15.08 18.31
C LEU A 166 1.96 15.36 19.59
N TYR A 167 1.01 14.50 19.93
CA TYR A 167 0.34 14.48 21.22
C TYR A 167 0.72 13.23 22.02
N VAL A 168 1.01 13.41 23.29
CA VAL A 168 1.23 12.33 24.26
C VAL A 168 0.19 12.49 25.36
N ASP A 169 -0.70 11.50 25.48
CA ASP A 169 -1.93 11.52 26.27
C ASP A 169 -2.78 12.80 26.08
N GLY A 170 -2.82 13.31 24.84
CA GLY A 170 -3.58 14.53 24.48
C GLY A 170 -2.85 15.84 24.73
N HIS A 171 -1.60 15.82 25.20
CA HIS A 171 -0.77 17.00 25.36
C HIS A 171 0.26 17.11 24.25
N GLU A 172 0.34 18.27 23.60
CA GLU A 172 1.34 18.52 22.56
C GLU A 172 2.77 18.40 23.12
N LYS A 173 3.64 17.69 22.40
CA LYS A 173 5.04 17.46 22.76
C LYS A 173 5.96 17.78 21.58
N LYS A 174 7.21 18.09 21.91
CA LYS A 174 8.28 18.23 20.94
C LYS A 174 8.75 16.86 20.47
N TYR A 175 9.26 16.83 19.25
CA TYR A 175 9.81 15.64 18.62
C TYR A 175 11.07 16.00 17.82
N GLU A 176 11.86 14.99 17.53
CA GLU A 176 12.97 15.03 16.58
C GLU A 176 12.58 14.21 15.35
N LEU A 177 12.97 14.68 14.17
CA LEU A 177 12.59 14.06 12.90
C LEU A 177 13.81 13.78 12.05
N ALA A 178 13.85 12.59 11.46
CA ALA A 178 14.75 12.24 10.37
C ALA A 178 13.92 11.64 9.24
N THR A 179 13.96 12.27 8.07
CA THR A 179 13.22 11.81 6.89
C THR A 179 14.17 11.22 5.85
N SER A 180 13.74 10.12 5.26
CA SER A 180 14.34 9.51 4.07
C SER A 180 13.30 9.50 2.95
N ASP A 181 13.69 9.07 1.75
CA ASP A 181 12.86 9.14 0.53
C ASP A 181 11.53 8.38 0.64
N HIS A 182 11.45 7.38 1.54
CA HIS A 182 10.27 6.52 1.69
C HIS A 182 9.75 6.38 3.12
N SER A 183 10.47 6.90 4.12
CA SER A 183 10.10 6.72 5.52
C SER A 183 10.50 7.90 6.38
N THR A 184 9.76 8.07 7.46
CA THR A 184 9.98 9.11 8.45
C THR A 184 10.25 8.45 9.79
N ILE A 185 11.35 8.83 10.44
CA ILE A 185 11.71 8.43 11.79
C ILE A 185 11.40 9.62 12.70
N MET A 186 10.59 9.39 13.72
CA MET A 186 10.23 10.37 14.73
C MET A 186 10.69 9.89 16.11
N GLY A 187 11.49 10.69 16.79
CA GLY A 187 11.94 10.47 18.17
C GLY A 187 11.25 11.44 19.14
N PHE A 188 10.80 10.95 20.30
CA PHE A 188 10.15 11.78 21.32
C PHE A 188 10.26 11.13 22.71
N THR A 189 9.85 11.87 23.74
CA THR A 189 9.85 11.39 25.13
C THR A 189 8.43 11.15 25.62
N VAL A 190 8.21 10.01 26.26
CA VAL A 190 6.94 9.65 26.92
C VAL A 190 7.12 9.61 28.44
N PRO A 191 6.26 10.28 29.23
CA PRO A 191 6.31 10.18 30.69
C PRO A 191 5.81 8.83 31.20
N THR A 192 6.05 8.55 32.49
CA THR A 192 5.50 7.38 33.19
C THR A 192 3.98 7.28 33.02
N ASN A 193 3.47 6.06 32.86
CA ASN A 193 2.05 5.74 32.67
C ASN A 193 1.44 6.31 31.37
N THR A 194 2.26 6.62 30.36
CA THR A 194 1.73 7.00 29.05
C THR A 194 0.96 5.85 28.44
N THR A 195 -0.25 6.14 27.95
CA THR A 195 -1.15 5.14 27.33
C THR A 195 -1.37 5.39 25.85
N ARG A 196 -1.29 6.65 25.41
CA ARG A 196 -1.65 7.03 24.05
C ARG A 196 -0.69 8.05 23.48
N VAL A 197 -0.25 7.79 22.26
CA VAL A 197 0.50 8.74 21.43
C VAL A 197 -0.29 8.95 20.15
N GLU A 198 -0.35 10.19 19.69
CA GLU A 198 -1.04 10.58 18.47
C GLU A 198 -0.11 11.44 17.62
N ILE A 199 0.10 11.03 16.37
CA ILE A 199 0.91 11.73 15.39
C ILE A 199 -0.03 12.27 14.32
N GLN A 200 -0.23 13.58 14.30
CA GLN A 200 -1.08 14.25 13.34
C GLN A 200 -0.25 14.76 12.15
N GLY A 201 -0.67 14.38 10.94
CA GLY A 201 -0.12 14.85 9.68
C GLY A 201 -1.13 15.70 8.89
N THR A 202 -0.79 16.01 7.64
CA THR A 202 -1.70 16.69 6.69
C THR A 202 -2.42 15.70 5.79
N HIS A 203 -1.89 14.49 5.63
CA HIS A 203 -2.50 13.44 4.82
C HIS A 203 -2.29 12.07 5.47
N ILE A 204 -3.37 11.29 5.53
CA ILE A 204 -3.38 9.91 6.00
C ILE A 204 -4.19 9.06 5.03
N ILE A 205 -3.76 7.82 4.83
CA ILE A 205 -4.51 6.82 4.07
C ILE A 205 -5.82 6.51 4.79
N PRO A 206 -6.98 6.73 4.17
CA PRO A 206 -8.25 6.36 4.77
C PRO A 206 -8.38 4.84 4.91
N GLU A 207 -8.64 4.36 6.13
CA GLU A 207 -9.08 2.98 6.37
C GLU A 207 -10.55 2.85 5.96
N PHE A 208 -10.81 2.51 4.70
CA PHE A 208 -12.16 2.11 4.33
C PHE A 208 -12.43 0.70 4.86
N PRO A 209 -13.48 0.48 5.68
CA PRO A 209 -13.85 -0.86 6.08
C PRO A 209 -14.16 -1.66 4.81
N THR A 210 -13.65 -2.88 4.70
CA THR A 210 -13.82 -3.71 3.49
C THR A 210 -15.31 -3.88 3.12
N SER A 211 -16.21 -3.79 4.10
CA SER A 211 -17.66 -3.81 3.90
C SER A 211 -18.19 -2.62 3.09
N ALA A 212 -17.60 -1.42 3.21
CA ALA A 212 -17.99 -0.25 2.43
C ALA A 212 -17.66 -0.44 0.93
N THR A 213 -16.51 -1.02 0.62
CA THR A 213 -16.10 -1.33 -0.76
C THR A 213 -17.05 -2.34 -1.40
N VAL A 214 -17.45 -3.38 -0.65
CA VAL A 214 -18.42 -4.38 -1.12
C VAL A 214 -19.80 -3.77 -1.32
N ALA A 215 -20.26 -2.91 -0.40
CA ALA A 215 -21.53 -2.20 -0.54
C ALA A 215 -21.54 -1.28 -1.78
N MET A 216 -20.43 -0.60 -2.05
CA MET A 216 -20.27 0.23 -3.24
C MET A 216 -20.34 -0.60 -4.54
N MET A 217 -19.64 -1.73 -4.59
CA MET A 217 -19.70 -2.69 -5.70
C MET A 217 -21.14 -3.17 -5.95
N ILE A 218 -21.85 -3.59 -4.90
CA ILE A 218 -23.25 -4.03 -4.99
C ILE A 218 -24.14 -2.88 -5.48
N GLY A 219 -23.93 -1.66 -4.98
CA GLY A 219 -24.66 -0.46 -5.40
C GLY A 219 -24.53 -0.20 -6.90
N PHE A 220 -23.32 -0.30 -7.45
CA PHE A 220 -23.10 -0.17 -8.89
C PHE A 220 -23.83 -1.24 -9.70
N ILE A 221 -23.80 -2.50 -9.25
CA ILE A 221 -24.52 -3.60 -9.92
C ILE A 221 -26.02 -3.34 -9.94
N ILE A 222 -26.60 -2.89 -8.82
CA ILE A 222 -28.04 -2.59 -8.71
C ILE A 222 -28.44 -1.44 -9.65
N VAL A 223 -27.65 -0.36 -9.70
CA VAL A 223 -27.93 0.79 -10.59
C VAL A 223 -27.92 0.34 -12.05
N ILE A 224 -26.92 -0.44 -12.46
CA ILE A 224 -26.83 -0.96 -13.83
C ILE A 224 -28.04 -1.85 -14.16
N LEU A 225 -28.44 -2.73 -13.22
CA LEU A 225 -29.61 -3.60 -13.41
C LEU A 225 -30.93 -2.83 -13.45
N ARG A 226 -31.04 -1.70 -12.74
CA ARG A 226 -32.25 -0.86 -12.68
C ARG A 226 -32.41 0.07 -13.88
N ILE A 227 -31.34 0.37 -14.61
CA ILE A 227 -31.37 1.16 -15.86
C ILE A 227 -31.93 0.33 -17.05
N ARG A 228 -32.36 -0.92 -16.81
CA ARG A 228 -32.98 -1.81 -17.78
C ARG A 228 -34.40 -1.44 -18.16
#